data_AF-A0A7L5YXK1-F1
#
_entry.id   AF-A0A7L5YXK1-F1
#
_cell.length_a   1.000
_cell.length_b   1.000
_cell.length_c   1.000
_cell.angle_alpha   90.00
_cell.angle_beta   90.00
_cell.angle_gamma   90.00
#
_symmetry.space_group_name_H-M   'P 1'
#
loop_
_entity.id
_entity.type
_entity.pdbx_description
1 polymer ?
#
loop_
_entity_poly.entity_id
_entity_poly.type
_entity_poly.pdbx_seq_one_letter_code
_entity_poly.pdbx_strand_id
1 'polypeptide(L)' 'MDSALPLGSIVVGIDGSDHSHDAVRWATREAGIQKRTLVIATATGRPRQLSTRSWGTHGNERTG' A
#
# COMPACT_ATOMS: atom_id res chain seq x y z
N MET A 1 -19.54 7.29 -8.50
CA MET A 1 -18.83 7.01 -7.24
C MET A 1 -17.79 8.09 -7.10
N ASP A 2 -18.04 9.06 -6.23
CA ASP A 2 -17.04 10.06 -5.91
C ASP A 2 -15.93 9.34 -5.13
N SER A 3 -14.81 9.07 -5.79
CA SER A 3 -13.67 8.34 -5.24
C SER A 3 -12.81 9.20 -4.30
N ALA A 4 -13.17 10.47 -4.13
CA ALA A 4 -12.50 11.37 -3.21
C ALA A 4 -12.88 11.00 -1.78
N LEU A 5 -11.90 10.61 -0.98
CA LEU A 5 -12.10 10.46 0.46
C LEU A 5 -12.48 11.83 1.04
N PRO A 6 -13.55 11.93 1.87
CA PRO A 6 -13.89 13.18 2.53
C PRO A 6 -12.67 13.75 3.26
N LEU A 7 -12.43 15.06 3.10
CA LEU A 7 -11.31 15.71 3.76
C LEU A 7 -11.39 15.49 5.26
N GLY A 8 -10.31 14.95 5.81
CA GLY A 8 -10.24 14.61 7.21
C GLY A 8 -10.77 13.23 7.59
N SER A 9 -10.98 12.34 6.64
CA SER A 9 -11.19 10.93 6.98
C SER A 9 -9.99 10.36 7.74
N ILE A 10 -10.25 9.46 8.69
CA ILE A 10 -9.23 8.63 9.30
C ILE A 10 -9.10 7.37 8.44
N VAL A 11 -7.91 7.08 7.94
CA VAL A 11 -7.64 5.90 7.10
C VAL A 11 -6.80 4.91 7.90
N VAL A 12 -7.22 3.65 7.92
CA VAL A 12 -6.48 2.55 8.56
C VAL A 12 -6.20 1.44 7.55
N GLY A 13 -4.94 0.99 7.50
CA GLY A 13 -4.51 -0.13 6.69
C GLY A 13 -4.68 -1.47 7.42
N ILE A 14 -5.14 -2.49 6.71
CA ILE A 14 -5.22 -3.87 7.22
C ILE A 14 -4.45 -4.86 6.34
N ASP A 15 -3.70 -5.73 7.00
CA ASP A 15 -2.93 -6.82 6.39
C ASP A 15 -3.25 -8.20 7.02
N GLY A 16 -4.16 -8.25 8.01
CA GLY A 16 -4.58 -9.47 8.70
C GLY A 16 -3.71 -9.83 9.91
N SER A 17 -2.68 -9.05 10.21
CA SER A 17 -1.88 -9.22 11.43
C SER A 17 -2.63 -8.74 12.68
N ASP A 18 -2.23 -9.22 13.86
CA ASP A 18 -2.76 -8.73 15.14
C ASP A 18 -2.52 -7.23 15.34
N HIS A 19 -1.38 -6.72 14.84
CA HIS A 19 -1.09 -5.28 14.84
C HIS A 19 -2.12 -4.50 14.03
N SER A 20 -2.57 -5.04 12.89
CA SER A 20 -3.62 -4.41 12.10
C SER A 20 -4.98 -4.40 12.82
N HIS A 21 -5.27 -5.40 13.65
CA HIS A 21 -6.48 -5.41 14.48
C HIS A 21 -6.45 -4.31 15.55
N ASP A 22 -5.31 -4.11 16.20
CA ASP A 22 -5.16 -3.02 17.18
C ASP A 22 -5.23 -1.64 16.53
N ALA A 23 -4.69 -1.50 15.31
CA ALA A 23 -4.83 -0.27 14.52
C ALA A 23 -6.31 0.04 14.19
N VAL A 24 -7.10 -0.98 13.82
CA VAL A 24 -8.54 -0.83 13.56
C VAL A 24 -9.31 -0.41 14.82
N ARG A 25 -8.98 -0.99 15.98
CA ARG A 25 -9.60 -0.62 17.27
C ARG A 25 -9.35 0.85 17.60
N TRP A 26 -8.10 1.29 17.48
CA TRP A 26 -7.74 2.70 17.69
C TRP A 26 -8.47 3.62 16.70
N ALA A 27 -8.43 3.31 15.40
CA ALA A 27 -9.00 4.16 14.36
C ALA A 27 -10.53 4.30 14.50
N THR A 28 -11.21 3.22 14.91
CA THR A 28 -12.65 3.24 15.20
C THR A 28 -12.97 4.18 16.35
N ARG A 29 -12.22 4.08 17.45
CA ARG A 29 -12.40 4.96 18.61
C ARG A 29 -12.18 6.42 18.24
N GLU A 30 -11.09 6.73 17.54
CA GLU A 30 -10.75 8.09 17.17
C GLU A 30 -11.73 8.70 16.17
N ALA A 31 -12.20 7.92 15.18
CA ALA A 31 -13.21 8.39 14.24
C ALA A 31 -14.53 8.74 14.95
N GLY A 32 -14.91 7.94 15.96
CA GLY A 32 -16.06 8.22 16.82
C GLY A 32 -15.89 9.50 17.65
N ILE A 33 -14.75 9.70 18.29
CA ILE A 33 -14.44 10.89 19.08
C ILE A 33 -14.44 12.15 18.20
N GLN A 34 -13.80 12.09 17.04
CA GLN A 34 -13.66 13.23 16.14
C GLN A 34 -14.88 13.45 15.23
N LYS A 35 -15.85 12.52 15.22
CA LYS A 35 -17.01 12.49 14.32
C LYS A 35 -16.60 12.58 12.84
N ARG A 36 -15.58 11.82 12.46
CA ARG A 36 -15.03 11.77 11.10
C ARG A 36 -15.27 10.41 10.47
N THR A 37 -15.29 10.37 9.14
CA THR A 37 -15.40 9.13 8.38
C THR A 37 -14.18 8.25 8.64
N LEU A 38 -14.42 6.98 8.96
CA LEU A 38 -13.40 5.94 9.01
C LEU A 38 -13.34 5.21 7.66
N VAL A 39 -12.14 5.04 7.12
CA VAL A 39 -11.88 4.30 5.88
C VAL A 39 -10.92 3.16 6.17
N ILE A 40 -11.32 1.94 5.82
CA ILE A 40 -10.50 0.74 5.95
C ILE A 40 -9.91 0.42 4.57
N ALA A 41 -8.59 0.31 4.49
CA ALA A 41 -7.86 0.03 3.26
C ALA A 41 -7.06 -1.27 3.37
N THR A 42 -7.10 -2.09 2.33
CA THR A 42 -6.21 -3.25 2.19
C THR A 42 -5.47 -3.15 0.87
N ALA A 43 -4.19 -3.53 0.85
CA ALA A 43 -3.36 -3.51 -0.35
C ALA A 43 -3.23 -4.93 -0.90
N THR A 44 -3.89 -5.22 -2.01
CA THR A 44 -3.85 -6.53 -2.68
C THR A 44 -2.89 -6.57 -3.87
N GLY A 45 -1.86 -5.72 -3.87
CA GLY A 45 -0.92 -5.62 -4.98
C GLY A 45 0.09 -6.76 -4.97
N ARG A 46 0.15 -7.54 -6.06
CA ARG A 46 1.35 -8.34 -6.36
C ARG A 46 2.46 -7.37 -6.78
N PRO A 47 3.71 -7.55 -6.32
CA PRO A 47 4.81 -6.72 -6.80
C PRO A 47 4.84 -6.83 -8.33
N ARG A 48 4.71 -5.68 -9.01
CA ARG A 48 4.87 -5.61 -10.46
C ARG A 48 6.27 -6.10 -10.76
N GLN A 49 6.38 -7.27 -11.39
CA GLN A 49 7.64 -7.79 -11.87
C GLN A 49 8.11 -6.82 -12.96
N LEU A 50 9.01 -5.89 -12.59
CA LEU A 50 9.74 -5.13 -13.57
C LEU A 50 10.68 -6.14 -14.22
N SER A 51 10.39 -6.52 -15.46
CA SER A 51 11.34 -7.29 -16.25
C SER A 51 12.57 -6.40 -16.43
N THR A 52 13.60 -6.62 -15.62
CA THR A 52 14.92 -6.08 -15.88
C THR A 52 15.32 -6.63 -17.24
N ARG A 53 15.23 -5.79 -18.29
CA ARG A 53 15.92 -6.05 -19.54
C ARG A 53 17.40 -6.09 -19.19
N SER A 54 17.93 -7.30 -19.05
CA SER A 54 19.36 -7.53 -19.02
C SER A 54 19.91 -6.99 -20.33
N TRP A 55 20.68 -5.91 -20.24
CA TRP A 55 21.52 -5.49 -21.35
C TRP A 55 22.57 -6.57 -21.50
N GLY A 56 22.48 -7.33 -22.59
CA GLY A 56 23.42 -8.40 -22.89
C GLY A 56 24.84 -7.86 -22.89
N THR A 57 25.72 -8.55 -22.17
CA THR A 57 27.17 -8.42 -22.28
C THR A 57 27.56 -8.60 -23.75
N HIS A 58 27.77 -7.50 -24.46
CA HIS A 58 28.51 -7.54 -25.72
C HIS A 58 29.97 -7.78 -25.34
N GLY A 59 30.40 -9.04 -25.43
CA GLY A 59 31.79 -9.42 -25.25
C GLY A 59 32.65 -8.71 -26.27
N ASN A 60 33.72 -8.06 -25.80
CA ASN A 60 34.82 -7.74 -26.70
C ASN A 60 35.59 -9.05 -26.94
N GLU A 61 35.62 -9.49 -28.18
CA GLU A 61 36.53 -10.55 -28.61
C GLU A 61 37.78 -9.86 -29.15
N ARG A 62 38.80 -9.80 -28.30
CA ARG A 62 40.19 -9.59 -28.70
C ARG A 62 40.69 -10.85 -29.40
N THR A 63 40.91 -10.74 -30.70
CA THR A 63 41.88 -11.51 -31.50
C THR A 63 42.34 -10.54 -32.56
N GLY A 64 43.61 -10.27 -32.81
CA GLY A 64 44.89 -10.84 -32.43
C GLY A 64 45.88 -10.21 -33.40
#